data_AF-A0A4Y9YGG0-F1
#
_entry.id   AF-A0A4Y9YGG0-F1
#
_cell.length_a   1.000
_cell.length_b   1.000
_cell.length_c   1.000
_cell.angle_alpha   90.00
_cell.angle_beta   90.00
_cell.angle_gamma   90.00
#
_symmetry.space_group_name_H-M   'P 1'
#
loop_
_entity.id
_entity.type
_entity.pdbx_description
1 polymer ?
#
loop_
_entity_poly.entity_id
_entity_poly.type
_entity_poly.pdbx_seq_one_letter_code
_entity_poly.pdbx_strand_id
1 'polypeptide(L)'
;MWQTRHALDPLLAPHMASLTGHLRARALVQYFQPFSTIRLERMSAAFGWTVEQTEKEVVKLIQRGEILARVDSQNKILKARSTDPRAQLYAHALKTGADMQNATRKLLLRLRLQQTDLVVRKQQQTGQSGAAGASAGSGSIGPNDVA
;
A
#
# COMPACT_ATOMS: atom_id res chain seq x y z
N MET A 1 -21.89 21.93 -24.08
CA MET A 1 -21.59 22.11 -25.52
C MET A 1 -20.09 21.99 -25.85
N TRP A 2 -19.28 21.23 -25.07
CA TRP A 2 -17.82 21.10 -25.30
C TRP A 2 -17.35 19.66 -25.57
N GLN A 3 -18.20 18.66 -25.28
CA GLN A 3 -17.82 17.24 -25.37
C GLN A 3 -17.61 16.78 -26.81
N THR A 4 -18.27 17.42 -27.78
CA THR A 4 -18.22 17.02 -29.19
C THR A 4 -16.83 17.23 -29.80
N ARG A 5 -16.17 18.36 -29.57
CA ARG A 5 -14.87 18.66 -30.23
C ARG A 5 -13.76 17.68 -29.82
N HIS A 6 -13.75 17.25 -28.56
CA HIS A 6 -12.74 16.32 -28.04
C HIS A 6 -12.96 14.87 -28.49
N ALA A 7 -14.18 14.51 -28.88
CA ALA A 7 -14.50 13.18 -29.43
C ALA A 7 -14.09 13.04 -30.91
N LEU A 8 -13.89 14.15 -31.62
CA LEU A 8 -13.48 14.20 -33.02
C LEU A 8 -11.95 14.15 -33.21
N ASP A 9 -11.16 14.24 -32.14
CA ASP A 9 -9.71 14.14 -32.20
C ASP A 9 -9.25 12.67 -32.10
N PRO A 10 -8.62 12.09 -33.14
CA PRO A 10 -8.20 10.68 -33.15
C PRO A 10 -7.22 10.31 -32.04
N LEU A 11 -6.39 11.26 -31.58
CA LEU A 11 -5.37 11.03 -30.57
C LEU A 11 -5.96 11.13 -29.15
N LEU A 12 -6.93 12.02 -28.96
CA LEU A 12 -7.51 12.29 -27.64
C LEU A 12 -8.68 11.35 -27.33
N ALA A 13 -9.48 10.97 -28.35
CA ALA A 13 -10.65 10.12 -28.23
C ALA A 13 -10.46 8.84 -27.37
N PRO A 14 -9.40 8.03 -27.53
CA PRO A 14 -9.22 6.82 -26.72
C PRO A 14 -8.95 7.11 -25.24
N HIS A 15 -8.43 8.29 -24.90
CA HIS A 15 -8.05 8.66 -23.54
C HIS A 15 -9.10 9.50 -22.81
N MET A 16 -10.09 10.05 -23.52
CA MET A 16 -11.15 10.88 -22.94
C MET A 16 -11.94 10.17 -21.84
N ALA A 17 -12.27 8.90 -22.03
CA ALA A 17 -13.02 8.12 -21.03
C ALA A 17 -12.23 7.96 -19.71
N SER A 18 -10.93 7.67 -19.83
CA SER A 18 -10.04 7.55 -18.67
C SER A 18 -9.84 8.90 -17.96
N LEU A 19 -9.56 9.95 -18.73
CA LEU A 19 -9.33 11.30 -18.21
C LEU A 19 -10.55 11.87 -17.48
N THR A 20 -11.74 11.70 -18.06
CA THR A 20 -12.99 12.14 -17.43
C THR A 20 -13.30 11.35 -16.16
N GLY A 21 -12.95 10.06 -16.12
CA GLY A 21 -12.99 9.25 -14.90
C GLY A 21 -12.09 9.82 -13.80
N HIS A 22 -10.84 10.12 -14.11
CA HIS A 22 -9.89 10.71 -13.17
C HIS A 22 -10.28 12.11 -12.71
N LEU A 23 -10.81 12.95 -13.61
CA LEU A 23 -11.27 14.29 -13.27
C LEU A 23 -12.44 14.22 -12.28
N ARG A 24 -13.40 13.32 -12.50
CA ARG A 24 -14.52 13.10 -11.57
C ARG A 24 -14.03 12.60 -10.22
N ALA A 25 -13.12 11.64 -10.19
CA ALA A 25 -12.50 11.14 -8.96
C ALA A 25 -11.86 12.29 -8.16
N ARG A 26 -11.02 13.10 -8.81
CA ARG A 26 -10.38 14.27 -8.18
C ARG A 26 -11.39 15.32 -7.70
N ALA A 27 -12.41 15.61 -8.50
CA ALA A 27 -13.46 16.55 -8.12
C ALA A 27 -14.23 16.09 -6.88
N LEU A 28 -14.51 14.79 -6.76
CA LEU A 28 -15.15 14.20 -5.59
C LEU A 28 -14.28 14.31 -4.32
N VAL A 29 -12.99 14.02 -4.43
CA VAL A 29 -12.02 14.17 -3.32
C VAL A 29 -11.97 15.62 -2.86
N GLN A 30 -11.82 16.56 -3.79
CA GLN A 30 -11.70 17.98 -3.47
C GLN A 30 -13.00 18.58 -2.93
N TYR A 31 -14.15 18.11 -3.42
CA TYR A 31 -15.45 18.46 -2.84
C TYR A 31 -15.58 17.96 -1.40
N PHE A 32 -15.04 16.78 -1.09
CA PHE A 32 -15.13 16.18 0.25
C PHE A 32 -14.14 16.77 1.26
N GLN A 33 -13.00 17.30 0.80
CA GLN A 33 -11.88 17.74 1.64
C GLN A 33 -12.24 18.68 2.81
N PRO A 34 -13.13 19.68 2.69
CA PRO A 34 -13.44 20.57 3.81
C PRO A 34 -14.53 20.03 4.75
N PHE A 35 -15.15 18.88 4.47
CA PHE A 35 -16.31 18.40 5.22
C PHE A 35 -15.98 17.17 6.07
N SER A 36 -16.39 17.20 7.34
CA SER A 36 -16.35 16.03 8.21
C SER A 36 -17.51 15.06 7.95
N THR A 37 -18.69 15.59 7.60
CA THR A 37 -19.88 14.80 7.28
C THR A 37 -20.65 15.44 6.13
N ILE A 38 -21.16 14.62 5.20
CA ILE A 38 -21.94 15.07 4.04
C ILE A 38 -23.14 14.14 3.85
N ARG A 39 -24.31 14.70 3.51
CA ARG A 39 -25.46 13.92 3.02
C ARG A 39 -25.28 13.58 1.55
N LEU A 40 -25.46 12.31 1.18
CA LEU A 40 -25.33 11.85 -0.20
C LEU A 40 -26.30 12.56 -1.15
N GLU A 41 -27.48 12.97 -0.67
CA GLU A 41 -28.46 13.74 -1.45
C GLU A 41 -27.93 15.10 -1.91
N ARG A 42 -27.21 15.82 -1.04
CA ARG A 42 -26.62 17.13 -1.40
C ARG A 42 -25.46 16.96 -2.37
N MET A 43 -24.70 15.88 -2.19
CA MET A 43 -23.60 15.53 -3.08
C MET A 43 -24.13 15.14 -4.46
N SER A 44 -25.14 14.27 -4.52
CA SER A 44 -25.76 13.85 -5.79
C SER A 44 -26.39 15.03 -6.53
N ALA A 45 -27.01 15.97 -5.82
CA ALA A 45 -27.53 17.21 -6.40
C ALA A 45 -26.43 18.12 -6.97
N ALA A 46 -25.28 18.22 -6.30
CA ALA A 46 -24.15 19.02 -6.78
C ALA A 46 -23.49 18.44 -8.05
N PHE A 47 -23.47 17.11 -8.19
CA PHE A 47 -22.90 16.42 -9.36
C PHE A 47 -23.94 16.10 -10.45
N GLY A 48 -25.23 16.28 -10.19
CA GLY A 48 -26.32 15.95 -11.11
C GLY A 48 -26.50 14.44 -11.33
N TRP A 49 -26.17 13.63 -10.33
CA TRP A 49 -26.26 12.16 -10.39
C TRP A 49 -27.42 11.65 -9.54
N THR A 50 -27.77 10.37 -9.72
CA THR A 50 -28.63 9.69 -8.76
C THR A 50 -27.87 9.38 -7.47
N VAL A 51 -28.60 9.25 -6.36
CA VAL A 51 -28.02 8.92 -5.06
C VAL A 51 -27.27 7.58 -5.13
N GLU A 52 -27.82 6.59 -5.83
CA GLU A 52 -27.22 5.27 -6.01
C GLU A 52 -25.91 5.30 -6.82
N GLN A 53 -25.86 6.11 -7.88
CA GLN A 53 -24.65 6.27 -8.69
C GLN A 53 -23.54 6.94 -7.86
N THR A 54 -23.91 7.98 -7.10
CA THR A 54 -22.97 8.69 -6.21
C THR A 54 -22.43 7.75 -5.14
N GLU A 55 -23.28 6.91 -4.54
CA GLU A 55 -22.89 5.90 -3.56
C GLU A 55 -21.87 4.91 -4.14
N LYS A 56 -22.14 4.36 -5.33
CA LYS A 56 -21.23 3.42 -6.02
C LYS A 56 -19.87 4.05 -6.31
N GLU A 57 -19.85 5.29 -6.81
CA GLU A 57 -18.59 5.98 -7.12
C GLU A 57 -17.79 6.31 -5.86
N VAL A 58 -18.44 6.78 -4.79
CA VAL A 58 -17.77 7.04 -3.51
C VAL A 58 -17.20 5.75 -2.91
N VAL A 59 -17.93 4.62 -2.98
CA VAL A 59 -17.42 3.32 -2.53
C VAL A 59 -16.19 2.88 -3.33
N LYS A 60 -16.18 3.08 -4.65
CA LYS A 60 -14.98 2.80 -5.49
C LYS A 60 -13.79 3.65 -5.05
N LEU A 61 -13.99 4.92 -4.73
CA LEU A 61 -12.92 5.83 -4.27
C LEU A 61 -12.39 5.45 -2.88
N ILE A 62 -13.27 4.99 -1.99
CA ILE A 62 -12.87 4.47 -0.67
C ILE A 62 -12.06 3.18 -0.83
N GLN A 63 -12.47 2.27 -1.72
CA GLN A 63 -11.73 1.03 -2.00
C GLN A 63 -10.34 1.29 -2.57
N ARG A 64 -10.19 2.32 -3.40
CA ARG A 64 -8.88 2.78 -3.93
C ARG A 64 -8.01 3.46 -2.87
N GLY A 65 -8.57 3.85 -1.73
CA GLY A 65 -7.86 4.57 -0.67
C GLY A 65 -7.65 6.06 -0.93
N GLU A 66 -8.26 6.62 -1.98
CA GLU A 66 -8.19 8.06 -2.29
C GLU A 66 -9.01 8.90 -1.30
N ILE A 67 -10.05 8.31 -0.70
CA ILE A 67 -10.90 8.97 0.29
C ILE A 67 -10.95 8.13 1.57
N LEU A 68 -10.51 8.72 2.69
CA LEU A 68 -10.64 8.15 4.03
C LEU A 68 -12.01 8.51 4.62
N ALA A 69 -13.05 7.79 4.20
CA ALA A 69 -14.42 8.00 4.66
C ALA A 69 -15.18 6.67 4.86
N ARG A 70 -16.30 6.74 5.57
CA ARG A 70 -17.26 5.65 5.77
C ARG A 70 -18.62 6.08 5.25
N VAL A 71 -19.24 5.25 4.43
CA VAL A 71 -20.60 5.45 3.93
C VAL A 71 -21.58 4.77 4.88
N ASP A 72 -22.59 5.50 5.32
CA ASP A 72 -23.77 4.98 5.98
C ASP A 72 -24.90 4.91 4.94
N SER A 73 -25.20 3.71 4.47
CA SER A 73 -26.20 3.46 3.43
C SER A 73 -27.64 3.63 3.92
N GLN A 74 -27.87 3.52 5.24
CA GLN A 74 -29.20 3.68 5.86
C GLN A 74 -29.54 5.16 5.97
N ASN A 75 -28.63 5.95 6.56
CA ASN A 75 -28.85 7.38 6.75
C ASN A 75 -28.44 8.22 5.52
N LYS A 76 -27.82 7.59 4.51
CA LYS A 76 -27.27 8.26 3.32
C LYS A 76 -26.31 9.38 3.70
N ILE A 77 -25.40 9.09 4.64
CA ILE A 77 -24.38 10.03 5.12
C ILE A 77 -22.99 9.47 4.84
N LEU A 78 -22.11 10.31 4.30
CA LEU A 78 -20.68 10.08 4.19
C LEU A 78 -19.98 10.74 5.38
N LYS A 79 -19.28 9.97 6.20
CA LYS A 79 -18.51 10.47 7.35
C LYS A 79 -17.01 10.31 7.10
N ALA A 80 -16.25 11.39 7.25
CA ALA A 80 -14.79 11.35 7.19
C ALA A 80 -14.23 10.51 8.33
N ARG A 81 -13.32 9.59 8.00
CA ARG A 81 -12.59 8.82 8.99
C ARG A 81 -11.40 9.66 9.45
N SER A 82 -11.60 10.49 10.47
CA SER A 82 -10.49 11.15 11.15
C SER A 82 -9.93 10.18 12.19
N THR A 83 -8.80 9.58 11.89
CA THR A 83 -8.03 8.82 12.88
C THR A 83 -7.21 9.80 13.69
N ASP A 84 -7.38 9.80 15.01
CA ASP A 84 -6.55 10.60 15.91
C ASP A 84 -5.06 10.24 15.72
N PRO A 85 -4.21 11.18 15.28
CA PRO A 85 -2.79 10.93 15.07
C PRO A 85 -2.10 10.45 16.36
N ARG A 86 -2.59 10.90 17.53
CA ARG A 86 -2.05 10.49 18.82
C ARG A 86 -2.35 9.02 19.10
N ALA A 87 -3.58 8.58 18.85
CA ALA A 87 -3.95 7.17 18.99
C ALA A 87 -3.16 6.26 18.04
N GLN A 88 -2.93 6.72 16.79
CA GLN A 88 -2.08 5.99 15.83
C GLN A 88 -0.64 5.86 16.32
N LEU A 89 -0.05 6.95 16.83
CA LEU A 89 1.31 6.93 17.36
C LEU A 89 1.44 5.95 18.54
N TYR A 90 0.49 5.97 19.47
CA TYR A 90 0.48 5.03 20.59
C TYR A 90 0.36 3.57 20.11
N ALA A 91 -0.56 3.30 19.19
CA ALA A 91 -0.71 1.95 18.63
C ALA A 91 0.56 1.48 17.92
N HIS A 92 1.22 2.35 17.16
CA HIS A 92 2.48 2.06 16.50
C HIS A 92 3.60 1.79 17.51
N ALA A 93 3.79 2.66 18.50
CA ALA A 93 4.82 2.51 19.52
C ALA A 93 4.65 1.22 20.34
N LEU A 94 3.42 0.87 20.72
CA LEU A 94 3.11 -0.38 21.42
C LEU A 94 3.43 -1.61 20.56
N LYS A 95 3.08 -1.58 19.27
CA LYS A 95 3.38 -2.65 18.33
C LYS A 95 4.88 -2.85 18.17
N THR A 96 5.62 -1.77 17.88
CA THR A 96 7.08 -1.81 17.76
C THR A 96 7.73 -2.30 19.05
N GLY A 97 7.25 -1.86 20.23
CA GLY A 97 7.73 -2.34 21.52
C GLY A 97 7.55 -3.84 21.71
N ALA A 98 6.39 -4.40 21.34
CA ALA A 98 6.14 -5.83 21.39
C ALA A 98 7.06 -6.63 20.44
N ASP A 99 7.26 -6.11 19.22
CA ASP A 99 8.15 -6.73 18.24
C ASP A 99 9.61 -6.74 18.70
N MET A 100 10.07 -5.63 19.31
CA MET A 100 11.41 -5.55 19.90
C MET A 100 11.58 -6.54 21.06
N GLN A 101 10.62 -6.64 21.97
CA GLN A 101 10.66 -7.62 23.06
C GLN A 101 10.77 -9.06 22.54
N ASN A 102 10.00 -9.39 21.49
CA ASN A 102 10.05 -10.70 20.87
C ASN A 102 11.39 -10.97 20.18
N ALA A 103 11.96 -9.96 19.50
CA ALA A 103 13.29 -10.06 18.91
C ALA A 103 14.39 -10.26 19.96
N THR A 104 14.34 -9.52 21.07
CA THR A 104 15.29 -9.66 22.18
C THR A 104 15.21 -11.04 22.82
N ARG A 105 14.00 -11.58 23.05
CA ARG A 105 13.82 -12.94 23.56
C ARG A 105 14.42 -13.99 22.64
N LYS A 106 14.20 -13.88 21.32
CA LYS A 106 14.79 -14.77 20.31
C LYS A 106 16.32 -14.70 20.32
N LEU A 107 16.89 -13.51 20.40
CA LEU A 107 18.33 -13.30 20.45
C LEU A 107 18.95 -13.90 21.73
N LEU A 108 18.34 -13.63 22.88
CA LEU A 108 18.79 -14.16 24.17
C LEU A 108 18.77 -15.70 24.15
N LEU A 109 17.69 -16.30 23.64
CA LEU A 109 17.59 -17.75 23.50
C LEU A 109 18.70 -18.30 22.61
N ARG A 110 18.96 -17.69 21.44
CA ARG A 110 20.05 -18.09 20.55
C ARG A 110 21.41 -18.04 21.24
N LEU A 111 21.69 -17.00 22.01
CA LEU A 111 22.94 -16.86 22.75
C LEU A 111 23.11 -17.98 23.78
N ARG A 112 22.03 -18.34 24.50
CA ARG A 112 22.07 -19.43 25.48
C ARG A 112 22.31 -20.78 24.82
N LEU A 113 21.69 -21.06 23.68
CA LEU A 113 21.93 -22.29 22.92
C LEU A 113 23.38 -22.39 22.40
N GLN A 114 23.99 -21.26 22.02
CA GLN A 114 25.41 -21.21 21.65
C GLN A 114 26.32 -21.46 22.85
N GLN A 115 26.01 -20.92 24.03
CA GLN A 115 26.78 -21.15 25.26
C GLN A 115 26.76 -22.62 25.70
N THR A 116 25.68 -23.35 25.42
CA THR A 116 25.54 -24.77 25.75
C THR A 116 25.97 -25.70 24.62
N ASP A 117 26.67 -25.20 23.59
CA ASP A 117 27.08 -25.93 22.38
C ASP A 117 25.94 -26.70 21.66
N LEU A 118 24.68 -26.31 21.90
CA LEU A 118 23.48 -26.85 21.26
C LEU A 118 23.25 -26.14 19.91
N VAL A 119 24.26 -26.21 19.06
CA VAL A 119 24.24 -25.62 17.72
C VAL A 119 24.33 -26.74 16.70
N VAL A 120 23.39 -26.75 15.74
CA VAL A 120 23.40 -27.71 14.64
C VAL A 120 24.64 -27.44 13.78
N ARG A 121 25.68 -28.27 13.92
CA ARG A 121 26.79 -28.32 12.97
C ARG A 121 26.28 -29.00 11.70
N LYS A 122 26.28 -28.27 10.59
CA LYS A 122 26.04 -28.85 9.25
C LYS A 122 27.13 -29.89 9.03
N GLN A 123 26.76 -31.17 9.00
CA GLN A 123 27.69 -32.28 8.82
C GLN A 123 28.29 -32.17 7.41
N GLN A 124 29.57 -31.82 7.32
CA GLN A 124 30.29 -31.82 6.05
C GLN A 124 30.24 -33.25 5.51
N GLN A 125 29.67 -33.43 4.33
CA GLN A 125 29.57 -34.71 3.65
C GLN A 125 30.96 -35.09 3.15
N THR A 126 31.77 -35.72 4.01
CA THR A 126 33.08 -36.27 3.63
C THR A 126 32.86 -37.63 2.98
N GLY A 127 33.05 -37.69 1.66
CA GLY A 127 33.11 -38.95 0.93
C GLY A 127 33.26 -38.76 -0.57
N GLN A 128 34.51 -38.67 -1.06
CA GLN A 128 35.14 -39.68 -1.92
C GLN A 128 36.15 -39.08 -2.90
N SER A 129 37.38 -39.58 -2.78
CA SER A 129 38.52 -39.46 -3.68
C SER A 129 38.20 -39.89 -5.11
N GLY A 130 38.62 -39.10 -6.10
CA GLY A 130 38.64 -39.44 -7.53
C GLY A 130 39.43 -38.40 -8.33
N ALA A 131 40.41 -38.86 -9.11
CA ALA A 131 41.51 -38.10 -9.68
C ALA A 131 41.18 -37.19 -10.89
N ALA A 132 42.16 -36.31 -11.16
CA ALA A 132 42.57 -35.75 -12.46
C ALA A 132 41.91 -34.47 -13.00
N GLY A 133 42.77 -33.48 -13.30
CA GLY A 133 42.62 -32.67 -14.52
C GLY A 133 42.72 -31.15 -14.39
N ALA A 134 43.91 -30.61 -14.69
CA ALA A 134 44.15 -29.39 -15.47
C ALA A 134 43.76 -27.99 -14.91
N SER A 135 44.81 -27.31 -14.40
CA SER A 135 45.31 -25.97 -14.78
C SER A 135 44.40 -24.90 -15.41
N ALA A 136 44.51 -23.69 -14.84
CA ALA A 136 44.80 -22.37 -15.48
C ALA A 136 43.76 -21.25 -15.29
N GLY A 137 44.27 -20.06 -14.91
CA GLY A 137 43.62 -18.73 -15.05
C GLY A 137 43.11 -18.12 -13.74
N SER A 138 43.92 -17.41 -12.93
CA SER A 138 44.30 -15.98 -13.05
C SER A 138 43.12 -15.02 -13.23
N GLY A 139 42.86 -14.16 -12.23
CA GLY A 139 41.97 -12.99 -12.39
C GLY A 139 41.55 -12.31 -11.08
N SER A 140 42.28 -11.26 -10.74
CA SER A 140 42.17 -10.32 -9.61
C SER A 140 40.95 -9.37 -9.59
N ILE A 141 40.56 -8.92 -8.37
CA ILE A 141 40.12 -7.55 -7.94
C ILE A 141 38.86 -6.97 -8.63
N GLY A 142 37.83 -6.42 -7.98
CA GLY A 142 37.68 -5.79 -6.66
C GLY A 142 36.21 -5.35 -6.42
N PRO A 143 35.94 -4.46 -5.44
CA PRO A 143 34.63 -4.28 -4.80
C PRO A 143 33.78 -3.17 -5.44
N ASN A 144 32.45 -3.30 -5.42
CA ASN A 144 31.53 -2.15 -5.34
C ASN A 144 30.07 -2.59 -5.15
N ASP A 145 29.47 -2.25 -4.01
CA ASP A 145 28.02 -2.14 -3.85
C ASP A 145 27.71 -1.24 -2.64
N VAL A 146 27.49 0.06 -2.89
CA VAL A 146 26.48 0.89 -2.21
C VAL A 146 26.36 2.25 -2.90
N ALA A 147 25.30 2.40 -3.69
CA ALA A 147 24.54 3.64 -3.84
C ALA A 147 23.06 3.27 -3.92
#